data_AF-V6TJD6-F1
#
_entry.id   AF-V6TJD6-F1
#
_cell.length_a   1.000
_cell.length_b   1.000
_cell.length_c   1.000
_cell.angle_alpha   90.00
_cell.angle_beta   90.00
_cell.angle_gamma   90.00
#
_symmetry.space_group_name_H-M   'P 1'
#
loop_
_entity.id
_entity.type
_entity.pdbx_description
1 polymer ?
#
loop_
_entity_poly.entity_id
_entity_poly.type
_entity_poly.pdbx_seq_one_letter_code
_entity_poly.pdbx_strand_id
1 'polypeptide(L)'
;MSSCKSSRCGTLFYLPNIVDYSRIVVLVVAVVVFQSRPLMAVFCFVYVCMADCFDGWLARSLSQESVLGATLDMVIDRCFDALLCMILGIIYPKYAIGFMFLTFLDISSHWMRHAYYSRKQNSHKNVDEDTSLLLGLYYKSRSFLCSLCVAYEAMLISLYVYRMVDWLPVTRLALLIACFSSPLMILKIYINGVQAVDAILRLSKEPCC
;
A
#
# COMPACT_ATOMS: atom_id res chain seq x y z
N MET A 1 3.93 -8.26 38.36
CA MET A 1 4.32 -7.38 37.23
C MET A 1 5.75 -7.72 36.73
N SER A 2 6.02 -8.96 36.30
CA SER A 2 7.39 -9.36 35.94
C SER A 2 7.51 -10.41 34.81
N SER A 3 6.53 -10.50 33.90
CA SER A 3 6.61 -11.40 32.73
C SER A 3 6.60 -10.69 31.36
N CYS A 4 6.59 -9.34 31.31
CA CYS A 4 6.28 -8.59 30.09
C CYS A 4 7.45 -7.76 29.51
N LYS A 5 8.70 -8.14 29.79
CA LYS A 5 9.90 -7.50 29.18
C LYS A 5 10.60 -8.37 28.14
N SER A 6 10.47 -9.70 28.20
CA SER A 6 11.14 -10.61 27.25
C SER A 6 10.46 -10.69 25.86
N SER A 7 9.19 -10.33 25.75
CA SER A 7 8.40 -10.47 24.50
C SER A 7 8.48 -9.25 23.57
N ARG A 8 8.67 -8.03 24.10
CA ARG A 8 8.68 -6.79 23.29
C ARG A 8 9.93 -6.65 22.41
N CYS A 9 11.09 -7.09 22.89
CA CYS A 9 12.34 -7.04 22.11
C CYS A 9 12.31 -8.09 20.99
N GLY A 10 11.72 -9.26 21.25
CA GLY A 10 11.60 -10.33 20.25
C GLY A 10 10.82 -9.91 19.01
N THR A 11 9.69 -9.21 19.19
CA THR A 11 8.86 -8.76 18.06
C THR A 11 9.59 -7.80 17.11
N LEU A 12 10.50 -6.95 17.61
CA LEU A 12 11.29 -6.05 16.76
C LEU A 12 12.19 -6.82 15.77
N PHE A 13 12.65 -8.01 16.17
CA PHE A 13 13.57 -8.83 15.38
C PHE A 13 12.90 -10.04 14.73
N TYR A 14 11.57 -10.02 14.62
CA TYR A 14 10.87 -11.01 13.80
C TYR A 14 11.31 -10.87 12.34
N LEU A 15 11.54 -12.01 11.68
CA LEU A 15 11.98 -12.03 10.30
C LEU A 15 11.07 -11.25 9.34
N PRO A 16 9.71 -11.34 9.41
CA PRO A 16 8.84 -10.48 8.60
C PRO A 16 9.09 -8.99 8.85
N ASN A 17 9.24 -8.57 10.10
CA ASN A 17 9.48 -7.15 10.43
C ASN A 17 10.86 -6.66 9.95
N ILE A 18 11.87 -7.54 9.89
CA ILE A 18 13.17 -7.22 9.28
C ILE A 18 13.02 -7.00 7.77
N VAL A 19 12.18 -7.80 7.10
CA VAL A 19 11.84 -7.60 5.68
C VAL A 19 11.14 -6.25 5.50
N ASP A 20 10.21 -5.88 6.38
CA ASP A 20 9.58 -4.56 6.35
C ASP A 20 10.59 -3.42 6.50
N TYR A 21 11.53 -3.50 7.44
CA TYR A 21 12.57 -2.50 7.58
C TYR A 21 13.46 -2.39 6.32
N SER A 22 13.71 -3.52 5.65
CA SER A 22 14.45 -3.52 4.39
C SER A 22 13.69 -2.79 3.27
N ARG A 23 12.36 -2.91 3.22
CA ARG A 23 11.51 -2.16 2.27
C ARG A 23 11.71 -0.65 2.43
N ILE A 24 11.73 -0.15 3.67
CA ILE A 24 11.98 1.27 3.96
C ILE A 24 13.34 1.73 3.43
N VAL A 25 14.40 0.97 3.68
CA VAL A 25 15.75 1.30 3.20
C VAL A 25 15.79 1.32 1.67
N VAL A 26 15.18 0.34 1.02
CA VAL A 26 15.14 0.26 -0.45
C VAL A 26 14.31 1.39 -1.05
N LEU A 27 13.24 1.83 -0.40
CA LEU A 27 12.49 3.03 -0.81
C LEU A 27 13.36 4.29 -0.79
N VAL A 28 14.16 4.48 0.26
CA VAL A 28 15.10 5.61 0.34
C VAL A 28 16.13 5.55 -0.79
N VAL A 29 16.68 4.36 -1.06
CA VAL A 29 17.60 4.16 -2.20
C VAL A 29 16.91 4.52 -3.51
N ALA A 30 15.67 4.08 -3.73
CA ALA A 30 14.90 4.38 -4.94
C ALA A 30 14.77 5.89 -5.18
N VAL A 31 14.49 6.67 -4.12
CA VAL A 31 14.41 8.14 -4.19
C VAL A 31 15.75 8.80 -4.53
N VAL A 32 16.88 8.21 -4.15
CA VAL A 32 18.21 8.73 -4.51
C VAL A 32 18.55 8.41 -5.96
N VAL A 33 18.12 7.25 -6.47
CA VAL A 33 18.54 6.75 -7.79
C VAL A 33 17.56 7.00 -8.93
N PHE A 34 16.32 7.42 -8.67
CA PHE A 34 15.27 7.45 -9.71
C PHE A 34 15.58 8.32 -10.93
N GLN A 35 16.42 9.35 -10.82
CA GLN A 35 16.81 10.15 -11.99
C GLN A 35 18.10 9.65 -12.64
N SER A 36 19.09 9.26 -11.82
CA SER A 36 20.44 8.96 -12.28
C SER A 36 20.60 7.52 -12.79
N ARG A 37 19.87 6.56 -12.21
CA ARG A 37 19.96 5.13 -12.54
C ARG A 37 18.56 4.51 -12.59
N PRO A 38 17.80 4.73 -13.68
CA PRO A 38 16.40 4.36 -13.73
C PRO A 38 16.14 2.86 -13.66
N LEU A 39 17.01 2.03 -14.23
CA LEU A 39 16.91 0.57 -14.08
C LEU A 39 17.07 0.12 -12.63
N MET A 40 17.99 0.74 -11.87
CA MET A 40 18.17 0.45 -10.44
C MET A 40 16.92 0.83 -9.65
N ALA A 41 16.29 1.96 -9.96
CA ALA A 41 15.04 2.37 -9.33
C ALA A 41 13.91 1.38 -9.60
N VAL A 42 13.78 0.87 -10.84
CA VAL A 42 12.82 -0.18 -11.17
C VAL A 42 13.06 -1.44 -10.34
N PHE A 43 14.31 -1.88 -10.19
CA PHE A 43 14.64 -3.01 -9.33
C PHE A 43 14.25 -2.74 -7.87
N CYS A 44 14.47 -1.52 -7.36
CA CYS A 44 14.03 -1.14 -6.02
C CYS A 44 12.51 -1.20 -5.87
N PHE A 45 11.74 -0.67 -6.84
CA PHE A 45 10.28 -0.72 -6.81
C PHE A 45 9.75 -2.16 -6.83
N VAL A 46 10.28 -2.99 -7.74
CA VAL A 46 9.90 -4.41 -7.82
C VAL A 46 10.26 -5.15 -6.54
N TYR A 47 11.43 -4.87 -5.96
CA TYR A 47 11.82 -5.46 -4.68
C TYR A 47 10.84 -5.12 -3.56
N VAL A 48 10.41 -3.86 -3.45
CA VAL A 48 9.46 -3.42 -2.41
C VAL A 48 8.12 -4.16 -2.56
N CYS A 49 7.59 -4.27 -3.78
CA CYS A 49 6.36 -5.04 -4.06
C CYS A 49 6.50 -6.53 -3.74
N MET A 50 7.66 -7.13 -4.05
CA MET A 50 7.88 -8.55 -3.78
C MET A 50 8.08 -8.85 -2.29
N ALA A 51 8.77 -7.95 -1.58
CA ALA A 51 9.01 -8.06 -0.16
C ALA A 51 7.71 -8.00 0.64
N ASP A 52 6.75 -7.16 0.23
CA ASP A 52 5.37 -7.09 0.76
C ASP A 52 4.67 -8.47 0.78
N CYS A 53 4.67 -9.14 -0.37
CA CYS A 53 4.06 -10.47 -0.44
C CYS A 53 4.80 -11.50 0.43
N PHE A 54 6.11 -11.31 0.59
CA PHE A 54 6.99 -12.24 1.29
C PHE A 54 6.91 -12.09 2.81
N ASP A 55 6.81 -10.89 3.35
CA ASP A 55 6.68 -10.66 4.80
C ASP A 55 5.42 -11.35 5.36
N GLY A 56 4.28 -11.24 4.68
CA GLY A 56 3.04 -11.86 5.12
C GLY A 56 3.06 -13.38 4.98
N TRP A 57 3.79 -13.90 3.99
CA TRP A 57 4.03 -15.35 3.88
C TRP A 57 4.94 -15.85 5.02
N LEU A 58 6.02 -15.12 5.33
CA LEU A 58 6.92 -15.45 6.43
C LEU A 58 6.23 -15.39 7.79
N ALA A 59 5.42 -14.36 8.04
CA ALA A 59 4.70 -14.18 9.29
C ALA A 59 3.81 -15.38 9.61
N ARG A 60 3.06 -15.88 8.61
CA ARG A 60 2.23 -17.10 8.75
C ARG A 60 3.05 -18.36 8.89
N SER A 61 4.08 -18.52 8.04
CA SER A 61 4.88 -19.75 8.01
C SER A 61 5.70 -19.94 9.28
N LEU A 62 6.16 -18.84 9.89
CA LEU A 62 6.95 -18.85 11.11
C LEU A 62 6.11 -18.62 12.38
N SER A 63 4.79 -18.43 12.25
CA SER A 63 3.92 -18.04 13.36
C SER A 63 4.42 -16.79 14.11
N GLN A 64 4.97 -15.83 13.37
CA GLN A 64 5.54 -14.56 13.84
C GLN A 64 4.63 -13.36 13.51
N GLU A 65 3.32 -13.57 13.50
CA GLU A 65 2.36 -12.49 13.28
C GLU A 65 2.38 -11.51 14.46
N SER A 66 2.39 -10.21 14.16
CA SER A 66 2.44 -9.17 15.19
C SER A 66 1.68 -7.92 14.77
N VAL A 67 1.14 -7.19 15.77
CA VAL A 67 0.49 -5.88 15.54
C VAL A 67 1.47 -4.89 14.92
N LEU A 68 2.75 -4.94 15.32
CA LEU A 68 3.81 -4.13 14.75
C LEU A 68 3.97 -4.39 13.26
N GLY A 69 4.16 -5.66 12.85
CA GLY A 69 4.31 -6.03 11.45
C GLY A 69 3.10 -5.61 10.62
N ALA A 70 1.89 -5.92 11.08
CA ALA A 70 0.66 -5.53 10.38
C ALA A 70 0.49 -4.01 10.24
N THR A 71 0.92 -3.22 11.24
CA THR A 71 0.89 -1.75 11.15
C THR A 71 1.98 -1.22 10.21
N LEU A 72 3.17 -1.84 10.25
CA LEU A 72 4.31 -1.44 9.46
C LEU A 72 4.08 -1.70 7.97
N ASP A 73 3.57 -2.88 7.64
CA ASP A 73 3.12 -3.28 6.30
C ASP A 73 2.15 -2.25 5.70
N MET A 74 1.05 -1.97 6.40
CA MET A 74 0.07 -0.96 5.99
C MET A 74 0.71 0.41 5.73
N VAL A 75 1.62 0.86 6.60
CA VAL A 75 2.26 2.18 6.47
C VAL A 75 3.24 2.22 5.29
N ILE A 76 4.05 1.17 5.12
CA ILE A 76 5.05 1.09 4.05
C ILE A 76 4.37 1.09 2.68
N ASP A 77 3.26 0.36 2.51
CA ASP A 77 2.47 0.39 1.28
C ASP A 77 2.07 1.82 0.89
N ARG A 78 1.54 2.57 1.86
CA ARG A 78 1.11 3.96 1.64
C ARG A 78 2.29 4.86 1.31
N CYS A 79 3.40 4.69 2.01
CA CYS A 79 4.63 5.42 1.71
C CYS A 79 5.15 5.10 0.30
N PHE A 80 5.11 3.84 -0.13
CA PHE A 80 5.55 3.43 -1.46
C PHE A 80 4.68 4.04 -2.56
N ASP A 81 3.35 3.87 -2.48
CA ASP A 81 2.39 4.42 -3.45
C ASP A 81 2.50 5.96 -3.54
N ALA A 82 2.63 6.63 -2.39
CA ALA A 82 2.83 8.09 -2.34
C ALA A 82 4.16 8.53 -2.95
N LEU A 83 5.27 7.86 -2.62
CA LEU A 83 6.59 8.16 -3.18
C LEU A 83 6.60 7.99 -4.70
N LEU A 84 6.00 6.92 -5.20
CA LEU A 84 5.94 6.65 -6.63
C LEU A 84 5.07 7.69 -7.36
N CYS A 85 3.93 8.10 -6.77
CA CYS A 85 3.12 9.21 -7.29
C CYS A 85 3.88 10.54 -7.31
N MET A 86 4.66 10.86 -6.27
CA MET A 86 5.49 12.06 -6.24
C MET A 86 6.58 12.04 -7.29
N ILE A 87 7.28 10.91 -7.47
CA ILE A 87 8.27 10.71 -8.53
C ILE A 87 7.63 10.93 -9.91
N LEU A 88 6.45 10.34 -10.15
CA LEU A 88 5.72 10.53 -11.40
C LEU A 88 5.28 11.98 -11.59
N GLY A 89 4.91 12.69 -10.53
CA GLY A 89 4.59 14.13 -10.58
C GLY A 89 5.78 14.99 -11.03
N ILE A 90 7.01 14.63 -10.63
CA ILE A 90 8.24 15.28 -11.09
C ILE A 90 8.50 14.99 -12.57
N ILE A 91 8.32 13.73 -12.98
CA ILE A 91 8.59 13.26 -14.34
C ILE A 91 7.54 13.77 -15.35
N TYR A 92 6.29 13.88 -14.92
CA TYR A 92 5.12 14.29 -15.70
C TYR A 92 4.47 15.55 -15.10
N PRO A 93 5.13 16.72 -15.18
CA PRO A 93 4.67 17.94 -14.49
C PRO A 93 3.25 18.37 -14.90
N LYS A 94 2.85 18.10 -16.14
CA LYS A 94 1.49 18.37 -16.65
C LYS A 94 0.40 17.61 -15.87
N TYR A 95 0.72 16.43 -15.34
CA TYR A 95 -0.22 15.55 -14.63
C TYR A 95 0.02 15.52 -13.11
N ALA A 96 0.95 16.34 -12.61
CA ALA A 96 1.35 16.35 -11.20
C ALA A 96 0.17 16.55 -10.24
N ILE A 97 -0.77 17.45 -10.57
CA ILE A 97 -1.99 17.68 -9.78
C ILE A 97 -2.81 16.39 -9.65
N GLY A 98 -2.90 15.58 -10.71
CA GLY A 98 -3.58 14.29 -10.68
C GLY A 98 -2.93 13.32 -9.69
N PHE A 99 -1.61 13.18 -9.72
CA PHE A 99 -0.88 12.34 -8.77
C PHE A 99 -1.00 12.83 -7.32
N MET A 100 -1.07 14.15 -7.10
CA MET A 100 -1.34 14.72 -5.77
C MET A 100 -2.73 14.31 -5.25
N PHE A 101 -3.77 14.42 -6.09
CA PHE A 101 -5.12 13.98 -5.70
C PHE A 101 -5.21 12.48 -5.47
N LEU A 102 -4.52 11.67 -6.27
CA LEU A 102 -4.44 10.22 -6.07
C LEU A 102 -3.82 9.88 -4.72
N THR A 103 -2.69 10.52 -4.39
CA THR A 103 -1.99 10.34 -3.11
C THR A 103 -2.87 10.79 -1.94
N PHE A 104 -3.53 11.94 -2.08
CA PHE A 104 -4.45 12.47 -1.07
C PHE A 104 -5.61 11.51 -0.80
N LEU A 105 -6.25 11.00 -1.86
CA LEU A 105 -7.37 10.06 -1.74
C LEU A 105 -6.93 8.75 -1.07
N ASP A 106 -5.78 8.21 -1.47
CA ASP A 106 -5.28 6.95 -0.93
C ASP A 106 -4.94 7.06 0.56
N ILE A 107 -4.14 8.07 0.95
CA ILE A 107 -3.77 8.28 2.36
C ILE A 107 -5.00 8.59 3.21
N SER A 108 -5.88 9.49 2.77
CA SER A 108 -7.07 9.87 3.54
C SER A 108 -8.02 8.69 3.76
N SER A 109 -8.35 7.94 2.70
CA SER A 109 -9.26 6.79 2.79
C SER A 109 -8.76 5.70 3.75
N HIS A 110 -7.47 5.39 3.73
CA HIS A 110 -6.86 4.40 4.62
C HIS A 110 -6.71 4.92 6.05
N TRP A 111 -6.30 6.18 6.22
CA TRP A 111 -6.14 6.77 7.56
C TRP A 111 -7.47 6.87 8.30
N MET A 112 -8.53 7.33 7.62
CA MET A 112 -9.87 7.42 8.21
C MET A 112 -10.40 6.04 8.63
N ARG A 113 -10.19 5.02 7.79
CA ARG A 113 -10.57 3.65 8.10
C ARG A 113 -9.79 3.08 9.28
N HIS A 114 -8.48 3.29 9.31
CA HIS A 114 -7.64 2.87 10.42
C HIS A 114 -8.04 3.55 11.73
N ALA A 115 -8.25 4.88 11.70
CA ALA A 115 -8.73 5.63 12.86
C ALA A 115 -10.07 5.12 13.39
N TYR A 116 -10.99 4.75 12.49
CA TYR A 116 -12.25 4.11 12.87
C TYR A 116 -12.03 2.78 13.61
N TYR A 117 -11.23 1.87 13.06
CA TYR A 117 -10.97 0.57 13.69
C TYR A 117 -10.21 0.67 15.01
N SER A 118 -9.23 1.58 15.11
CA SER A 118 -8.51 1.82 16.37
C SER A 118 -9.43 2.34 17.46
N ARG A 119 -10.46 3.13 17.11
CA ARG A 119 -11.50 3.57 18.07
C ARG A 119 -12.44 2.43 18.43
N LYS A 120 -12.86 1.63 17.46
CA LYS A 120 -13.77 0.49 17.67
C LYS A 120 -13.19 -0.57 18.61
N GLN A 121 -11.88 -0.84 18.57
CA GLN A 121 -11.24 -1.76 19.53
C GLN A 121 -11.42 -1.32 21.00
N ASN A 122 -11.66 -0.03 21.27
CA ASN A 122 -11.93 0.47 22.62
C ASN A 122 -13.42 0.47 23.00
N SER A 123 -14.33 0.18 22.05
CA SER A 123 -15.78 0.18 22.25
C SER A 123 -16.28 -1.26 22.11
N HIS A 124 -16.60 -1.91 23.23
CA HIS A 124 -16.98 -3.34 23.33
C HIS A 124 -18.29 -3.77 22.61
N LYS A 125 -18.74 -3.05 21.56
CA LYS A 125 -19.94 -3.39 20.77
C LYS A 125 -19.56 -3.92 19.39
N ASN A 126 -19.65 -5.25 19.23
CA ASN A 126 -19.76 -5.91 17.93
C ASN A 126 -21.19 -5.64 17.41
N VAL A 127 -21.44 -5.22 16.18
CA VAL A 127 -21.31 -5.92 14.89
C VAL A 127 -21.47 -4.84 13.81
N ASP A 128 -20.76 -4.94 12.68
CA ASP A 128 -21.12 -4.17 11.48
C ASP A 128 -21.61 -5.13 10.39
N GLU A 129 -22.93 -5.17 10.18
CA GLU A 129 -23.59 -5.89 9.07
C GLU A 129 -23.79 -5.01 7.83
N ASP A 130 -23.61 -3.69 7.94
CA ASP A 130 -23.86 -2.73 6.84
C ASP A 130 -22.56 -2.30 6.12
N THR A 131 -21.79 -3.24 5.57
CA THR A 131 -20.78 -2.88 4.55
C THR A 131 -21.37 -3.02 3.16
N SER A 132 -21.14 -2.04 2.27
CA SER A 132 -21.52 -2.18 0.86
C SER A 132 -20.94 -3.47 0.28
N LEU A 133 -21.71 -4.18 -0.55
CA LEU A 133 -21.32 -5.49 -1.11
C LEU A 133 -19.94 -5.47 -1.78
N LEU A 134 -19.60 -4.35 -2.43
CA LEU A 134 -18.31 -4.15 -3.08
C LEU A 134 -17.15 -4.06 -2.07
N LEU A 135 -17.31 -3.32 -0.98
CA LEU A 135 -16.30 -3.21 0.08
C LEU A 135 -16.19 -4.54 0.85
N GLY A 136 -17.31 -5.24 1.03
CA GLY A 136 -17.34 -6.59 1.57
C GLY A 136 -16.55 -7.58 0.70
N LEU A 137 -16.72 -7.55 -0.63
CA LEU A 137 -15.95 -8.38 -1.55
C LEU A 137 -14.45 -8.03 -1.54
N TYR A 138 -14.13 -6.73 -1.50
CA TYR A 138 -12.76 -6.20 -1.42
C TYR A 138 -11.98 -6.76 -0.23
N TYR A 139 -12.58 -6.77 0.96
CA TYR A 139 -11.92 -7.28 2.17
C TYR A 139 -12.07 -8.80 2.37
N LYS A 140 -13.14 -9.42 1.86
CA LYS A 140 -13.38 -10.87 2.01
C LYS A 140 -12.46 -11.69 1.12
N SER A 141 -12.16 -11.22 -0.10
CA SER A 141 -11.32 -11.94 -1.06
C SER A 141 -9.91 -11.37 -1.08
N ARG A 142 -8.99 -12.05 -0.39
CA ARG A 142 -7.57 -11.64 -0.34
C ARG A 142 -6.92 -11.58 -1.73
N SER A 143 -7.28 -12.50 -2.62
CA SER A 143 -6.78 -12.50 -4.00
C SER A 143 -7.26 -11.28 -4.78
N PHE A 144 -8.50 -10.84 -4.55
CA PHE A 144 -9.05 -9.66 -5.20
C PHE A 144 -8.36 -8.38 -4.70
N LEU A 145 -8.16 -8.24 -3.38
CA LEU A 145 -7.38 -7.15 -2.78
C LEU A 145 -5.97 -7.07 -3.37
N CYS A 146 -5.23 -8.18 -3.34
CA CYS A 146 -3.87 -8.27 -3.87
C CYS A 146 -3.81 -7.93 -5.37
N SER A 147 -4.76 -8.42 -6.17
CA SER A 147 -4.81 -8.13 -7.61
C SER A 147 -4.98 -6.63 -7.91
N LEU A 148 -5.77 -5.91 -7.11
CA LEU A 148 -5.97 -4.48 -7.28
C LEU A 148 -4.74 -3.68 -6.85
N CYS A 149 -4.10 -4.06 -5.75
CA CYS A 149 -2.85 -3.44 -5.29
C CYS A 149 -1.74 -3.61 -6.33
N VAL A 150 -1.48 -4.86 -6.76
CA VAL A 150 -0.45 -5.17 -7.76
C VAL A 150 -0.75 -4.46 -9.08
N ALA A 151 -2.00 -4.39 -9.52
CA ALA A 151 -2.32 -3.67 -10.76
C ALA A 151 -2.05 -2.17 -10.63
N TYR A 152 -2.39 -1.55 -9.50
CA TYR A 152 -2.13 -0.14 -9.27
C TYR A 152 -0.63 0.17 -9.26
N GLU A 153 0.16 -0.60 -8.52
CA GLU A 153 1.61 -0.44 -8.45
C GLU A 153 2.26 -0.70 -9.82
N ALA A 154 1.85 -1.78 -10.50
CA ALA A 154 2.34 -2.12 -11.83
C ALA A 154 2.07 -1.02 -12.85
N MET A 155 0.91 -0.36 -12.78
CA MET A 155 0.60 0.79 -13.63
C MET A 155 1.58 1.95 -13.37
N LEU A 156 1.78 2.34 -12.11
CA LEU A 156 2.65 3.45 -11.75
C LEU A 156 4.12 3.17 -12.14
N ILE A 157 4.61 1.95 -11.87
CA ILE A 157 5.96 1.52 -12.29
C ILE A 157 6.07 1.53 -13.81
N SER A 158 5.04 1.09 -14.54
CA SER A 158 5.04 1.10 -16.01
C SER A 158 5.13 2.51 -16.58
N LEU A 159 4.44 3.49 -15.98
CA LEU A 159 4.57 4.91 -16.36
C LEU A 159 5.96 5.46 -16.11
N TYR A 160 6.62 5.04 -15.03
CA TYR A 160 8.00 5.40 -14.73
C TYR A 160 8.96 4.81 -15.77
N VAL A 161 8.86 3.50 -16.04
CA VAL A 161 9.67 2.80 -17.04
C VAL A 161 9.52 3.42 -18.42
N TYR A 162 8.29 3.72 -18.83
CA TYR A 162 7.99 4.29 -20.15
C TYR A 162 8.78 5.58 -20.43
N ARG A 163 9.03 6.39 -19.41
CA ARG A 163 9.62 7.72 -19.56
C ARG A 163 11.09 7.81 -19.18
N MET A 164 11.57 6.87 -18.36
CA MET A 164 12.93 6.90 -17.83
C MET A 164 13.85 5.83 -18.43
N VAL A 165 13.30 4.82 -19.13
CA VAL A 165 14.08 3.71 -19.70
C VAL A 165 13.99 3.73 -21.23
N ASP A 166 15.11 3.98 -21.89
CA ASP A 166 15.24 4.07 -23.36
C ASP A 166 15.44 2.70 -24.05
N TRP A 167 15.02 1.60 -23.41
CA TRP A 167 15.19 0.26 -23.95
C TRP A 167 13.88 -0.28 -24.53
N LEU A 168 13.76 -0.26 -25.86
CA LEU A 168 12.52 -0.52 -26.60
C LEU A 168 11.73 -1.79 -26.18
N PRO A 169 12.34 -2.98 -25.99
CA PRO A 169 11.61 -4.16 -25.53
C PRO A 169 10.98 -3.96 -24.15
N VAL A 170 11.70 -3.31 -23.23
CA VAL A 170 11.24 -3.02 -21.87
C VAL A 170 10.13 -1.98 -21.87
N THR A 171 10.27 -0.91 -22.67
CA THR A 171 9.24 0.11 -22.83
C THR A 171 7.95 -0.46 -23.42
N ARG A 172 8.04 -1.36 -24.41
CA ARG A 172 6.86 -2.05 -24.98
C ARG A 172 6.18 -2.95 -23.95
N LEU A 173 6.96 -3.70 -23.18
CA LEU A 173 6.42 -4.53 -22.10
C LEU A 173 5.70 -3.68 -21.04
N ALA A 174 6.31 -2.57 -20.64
CA ALA A 174 5.69 -1.62 -19.69
C ALA A 174 4.36 -1.08 -20.21
N LEU A 175 4.26 -0.73 -21.51
CA LEU A 175 3.00 -0.30 -22.10
C LEU A 175 1.93 -1.40 -22.08
N LEU A 176 2.30 -2.66 -22.35
CA LEU A 176 1.36 -3.78 -22.27
C LEU A 176 0.85 -3.99 -20.83
N ILE A 177 1.76 -3.92 -19.85
CA ILE A 177 1.41 -4.01 -18.42
C ILE A 177 0.50 -2.85 -18.04
N ALA A 178 0.79 -1.62 -18.46
CA ALA A 178 -0.05 -0.45 -18.24
C ALA A 178 -1.45 -0.66 -18.84
N CYS A 179 -1.56 -1.10 -20.10
CA CYS A 179 -2.86 -1.34 -20.72
C CYS A 179 -3.69 -2.36 -19.93
N PHE A 180 -3.09 -3.48 -19.51
CA PHE A 180 -3.79 -4.52 -18.76
C PHE A 180 -4.17 -4.11 -17.33
N SER A 181 -3.32 -3.34 -16.66
CA SER A 181 -3.55 -2.88 -15.29
C SER A 181 -4.51 -1.68 -15.19
N SER A 182 -4.69 -0.91 -16.27
CA SER A 182 -5.52 0.29 -16.30
C SER A 182 -6.97 0.11 -15.77
N PRO A 183 -7.75 -0.90 -16.17
CA PRO A 183 -9.11 -1.07 -15.65
C PRO A 183 -9.12 -1.38 -14.15
N LEU A 184 -8.16 -2.17 -13.67
CA LEU A 184 -8.03 -2.54 -12.27
C LEU A 184 -7.58 -1.36 -11.40
N MET A 185 -6.69 -0.51 -11.92
CA MET A 185 -6.30 0.73 -11.25
C MET A 185 -7.50 1.66 -11.05
N ILE A 186 -8.32 1.87 -12.10
CA ILE A 186 -9.53 2.70 -12.00
C ILE A 186 -10.49 2.14 -10.95
N LEU A 187 -10.64 0.81 -10.92
CA LEU A 187 -11.45 0.13 -9.91
C LEU A 187 -10.88 0.33 -8.49
N LYS A 188 -9.56 0.22 -8.29
CA LYS A 188 -8.91 0.50 -6.98
C LYS A 188 -9.18 1.94 -6.54
N ILE A 189 -9.00 2.92 -7.43
CA ILE A 189 -9.24 4.34 -7.14
C ILE A 189 -10.71 4.59 -6.74
N TYR A 190 -11.66 3.96 -7.44
CA TYR A 190 -13.07 4.03 -7.10
C TYR A 190 -13.36 3.43 -5.72
N ILE A 191 -12.80 2.25 -5.42
CA ILE A 191 -12.94 1.59 -4.13
C ILE A 191 -12.35 2.45 -3.00
N ASN A 192 -11.20 3.10 -3.20
CA ASN A 192 -10.63 4.03 -2.22
C ASN A 192 -11.58 5.20 -1.91
N GLY A 193 -12.27 5.73 -2.93
CA GLY A 193 -13.31 6.74 -2.73
C GLY A 193 -14.51 6.22 -1.92
N VAL A 194 -15.01 5.02 -2.25
CA VAL A 194 -16.07 4.36 -1.49
C VAL A 194 -15.64 4.10 -0.04
N GLN A 195 -14.39 3.69 0.18
CA GLN A 195 -13.81 3.45 1.49
C GLN A 195 -13.76 4.74 2.33
N ALA A 196 -13.38 5.88 1.74
CA ALA A 196 -13.38 7.16 2.42
C ALA A 196 -14.80 7.55 2.88
N VAL A 197 -15.80 7.43 2.00
CA VAL A 197 -17.19 7.74 2.31
C VAL A 197 -17.75 6.81 3.38
N ASP A 198 -17.50 5.50 3.28
CA ASP A 198 -17.93 4.52 4.28
C ASP A 198 -17.31 4.81 5.66
N ALA A 199 -16.03 5.18 5.72
CA ALA A 199 -15.38 5.58 6.96
C ALA A 199 -16.00 6.85 7.59
N ILE A 200 -16.30 7.88 6.79
CA ILE A 200 -16.99 9.11 7.24
C ILE A 200 -18.35 8.77 7.83
N LEU A 201 -19.15 7.98 7.12
CA LEU A 201 -20.51 7.64 7.55
C LEU A 201 -20.50 6.85 8.86
N ARG A 202 -19.56 5.91 9.03
CA ARG A 202 -19.41 5.17 10.29
C ARG A 202 -18.99 6.08 11.43
N LEU A 203 -18.00 6.94 11.22
CA LEU A 203 -17.54 7.89 12.24
C LEU A 203 -18.64 8.87 12.65
N SER A 204 -19.55 9.25 11.74
CA SER A 204 -20.70 10.12 12.07
C SER A 204 -21.74 9.47 12.99
N LYS A 205 -21.80 8.13 13.00
CA LYS A 205 -22.73 7.34 13.83
C LYS A 205 -22.16 6.95 15.19
N GLU A 206 -20.85 7.09 15.38
CA GLU A 206 -20.20 6.82 16.67
C GLU A 206 -20.67 7.88 17.70
N PRO A 207 -21.17 7.47 18.88
CA PRO A 207 -21.54 8.42 19.91
C PRO A 207 -20.31 9.23 20.34
N CYS A 208 -20.45 10.55 20.45
CA CYS A 208 -19.44 11.37 21.11
C CYS A 208 -19.31 10.89 22.55
N CYS A 209 -18.08 10.57 22.98
CA CYS A 209 -17.77 10.21 24.36
C CYS A 209 -18.23 11.30 25.32
#